data_AF-A0A960NM85-F1
#
_entry.id   AF-A0A960NM85-F1
#
_cell.length_a   1.000
_cell.length_b   1.000
_cell.length_c   1.000
_cell.angle_alpha   90.00
_cell.angle_beta   90.00
_cell.angle_gamma   90.00
#
_symmetry.space_group_name_H-M   'P 1'
#
loop_
_entity.id
_entity.type
_entity.pdbx_description
1 polymer ?
#
loop_
_entity_poly.entity_id
_entity_poly.type
_entity_poly.pdbx_seq_one_letter_code
_entity_poly.pdbx_strand_id
1 'polypeptide(L)'
;MTFIDILNDIRKKAYSEQDKGYRFERLMRSYLLTDPLYANTLESVWLWSDFPFRNDFSGKDTGIDLVARTTAGDFWAIQCKCYAADAYIDKAGVDSFLSTSSKQFQNESLEKLSFAHRLWIATTNNWSQEASKVLLNQQPPISR
;
A
#
# COMPACT_ATOMS: atom_id res chain seq x y z
N MET A 1 10.36 23.42 3.33
CA MET A 1 9.61 22.29 3.91
C MET A 1 9.91 21.07 3.06
N THR A 2 10.58 20.09 3.64
CA THR A 2 11.03 18.85 2.98
C THR A 2 10.02 17.73 3.24
N PHE A 3 10.18 16.62 2.53
CA PHE A 3 9.40 15.41 2.80
C PHE A 3 9.57 14.91 4.25
N ILE A 4 10.80 15.00 4.77
CA ILE A 4 11.11 14.63 6.16
C ILE A 4 10.39 15.55 7.16
N ASP A 5 10.27 16.84 6.86
CA ASP A 5 9.51 17.77 7.71
C ASP A 5 8.04 17.37 7.79
N ILE A 6 7.44 16.95 6.67
CA ILE A 6 6.06 16.49 6.62
C ILE A 6 5.88 15.19 7.43
N LEU A 7 6.80 14.22 7.30
CA LEU A 7 6.75 12.99 8.10
C LEU A 7 6.85 13.28 9.60
N ASN A 8 7.74 14.19 9.98
CA ASN A 8 7.87 14.61 11.37
C ASN A 8 6.62 15.32 11.88
N ASP A 9 5.97 16.13 11.05
CA ASP A 9 4.70 16.78 11.38
C ASP A 9 3.58 15.76 11.60
N ILE A 10 3.46 14.76 10.72
CA ILE A 10 2.51 13.64 10.88
C ILE A 10 2.76 12.92 12.21
N ARG A 11 4.02 12.57 12.51
CA ARG A 11 4.38 11.87 13.75
C ARG A 11 4.06 12.68 15.01
N LYS A 12 4.27 14.01 14.97
CA LYS A 12 4.02 14.90 16.13
C LYS A 12 2.55 15.23 16.34
N LYS A 13 1.77 15.36 15.27
CA LYS A 13 0.36 15.77 15.32
C LYS A 13 -0.62 14.61 15.38
N ALA A 14 -0.17 13.38 15.13
CA ALA A 14 -1.04 12.22 15.24
C ALA A 14 -1.46 11.98 16.68
N TYR A 15 -2.75 11.73 16.88
CA TYR A 15 -3.32 11.47 18.21
C TYR A 15 -3.24 9.99 18.62
N SER A 16 -3.05 9.10 17.63
CA SER A 16 -2.92 7.66 17.82
C SER A 16 -2.12 7.03 16.67
N GLU A 17 -1.73 5.77 16.82
CA GLU A 17 -1.07 5.01 15.76
C GLU A 17 -1.96 4.86 14.51
N GLN A 18 -3.28 4.72 14.72
CA GLN A 18 -4.25 4.65 13.62
C GLN A 18 -4.36 6.00 12.88
N ASP A 19 -4.43 7.12 13.59
CA ASP A 19 -4.44 8.46 12.97
C ASP A 19 -3.13 8.75 12.23
N LYS A 20 -2.00 8.32 12.80
CA LYS A 20 -0.68 8.42 12.15
C LYS A 20 -0.65 7.64 10.84
N GLY A 21 -1.14 6.40 10.85
CA GLY A 21 -1.27 5.55 9.66
C GLY A 21 -2.12 6.23 8.59
N TYR A 22 -3.34 6.63 8.96
CA TYR A 22 -4.27 7.28 8.05
C TYR A 22 -3.73 8.58 7.42
N ARG A 23 -3.05 9.42 8.20
CA ARG A 23 -2.38 10.62 7.68
C ARG A 23 -1.27 10.28 6.68
N PHE A 24 -0.50 9.24 6.97
CA PHE A 24 0.57 8.78 6.08
C PHE A 24 0.01 8.19 4.78
N GLU A 25 -1.07 7.41 4.84
CA GLU A 25 -1.77 6.89 3.66
C GLU A 25 -2.23 8.00 2.72
N ARG A 26 -2.82 9.07 3.28
CA ARG A 26 -3.25 10.24 2.50
C ARG A 26 -2.08 10.99 1.86
N LEU A 27 -0.96 11.09 2.56
CA LEU A 27 0.27 11.65 2.01
C LEU A 27 0.77 10.80 0.84
N MET A 28 0.83 9.47 1.00
CA MET A 28 1.30 8.55 -0.04
C MET A 28 0.38 8.53 -1.25
N ARG A 29 -0.95 8.58 -1.05
CA ARG A 29 -1.91 8.76 -2.15
C ARG A 29 -1.59 10.01 -2.98
N SER A 30 -1.32 11.14 -2.31
CA SER A 30 -0.99 12.39 -3.00
C SER A 30 0.35 12.31 -3.72
N TYR A 31 1.35 11.69 -3.07
CA TYR A 31 2.68 11.45 -3.67
C TYR A 31 2.59 10.59 -4.93
N LEU A 32 1.87 9.47 -4.89
CA LEU A 32 1.71 8.55 -6.03
C LEU A 32 1.01 9.21 -7.24
N LEU A 33 0.14 10.19 -6.99
CA LEU A 33 -0.56 10.93 -8.06
C LEU A 33 0.25 12.13 -8.60
N THR A 34 1.33 12.55 -7.92
CA THR A 34 2.06 13.79 -8.25
C THR A 34 3.51 13.56 -8.65
N ASP A 35 4.16 12.52 -8.12
CA ASP A 35 5.55 12.24 -8.44
C ASP A 35 5.68 11.67 -9.86
N PRO A 36 6.56 12.23 -10.72
CA PRO A 36 6.72 11.77 -12.10
C PRO A 36 7.04 10.28 -12.28
N LEU A 37 7.62 9.64 -11.26
CA LEU A 37 7.87 8.20 -11.24
C LEU A 37 6.57 7.39 -11.38
N TYR A 38 5.47 7.90 -10.81
CA TYR A 38 4.18 7.20 -10.76
C TYR A 38 3.08 7.89 -11.53
N ALA A 39 3.06 9.23 -11.60
CA ALA A 39 1.99 10.02 -12.19
C ALA A 39 1.75 9.74 -13.68
N ASN A 40 2.77 9.26 -14.40
CA ASN A 40 2.63 8.84 -15.80
C ASN A 40 2.04 7.43 -15.98
N THR A 41 2.10 6.62 -14.92
CA THR A 41 1.67 5.21 -14.93
C THR A 41 0.33 5.03 -14.23
N LEU A 42 0.09 5.77 -13.14
CA LEU A 42 -1.09 5.66 -12.30
C LEU A 42 -2.13 6.71 -12.70
N GLU A 43 -3.32 6.24 -13.08
CA GLU A 43 -4.47 7.07 -13.40
C GLU A 43 -5.22 7.51 -12.14
N SER A 44 -5.36 6.61 -11.18
CA SER A 44 -6.16 6.84 -9.97
C SER A 44 -5.60 6.09 -8.78
N VAL A 45 -5.72 6.68 -7.59
CA VAL A 45 -5.31 6.07 -6.32
C VAL A 45 -6.41 6.30 -5.29
N TRP A 46 -6.89 5.22 -4.68
CA TRP A 46 -7.91 5.20 -3.64
C TRP A 46 -7.30 4.79 -2.30
N LEU A 47 -7.84 5.36 -1.22
CA LEU A 47 -7.76 4.71 0.08
C LEU A 47 -8.50 3.37 0.00
N TRP A 48 -8.07 2.37 0.77
CA TRP A 48 -8.76 1.08 0.83
C TRP A 48 -10.24 1.24 1.22
N SER A 49 -10.55 2.23 2.07
CA SER A 49 -11.92 2.56 2.46
C SER A 49 -12.81 2.97 1.28
N ASP A 50 -12.20 3.56 0.26
CA ASP A 50 -12.87 4.22 -0.87
C ASP A 50 -12.78 3.38 -2.14
N PHE A 51 -12.09 2.24 -2.09
CA PHE A 51 -11.93 1.35 -3.23
C PHE A 51 -13.30 0.70 -3.59
N PRO A 52 -13.83 0.91 -4.81
CA PRO A 52 -15.19 0.50 -5.16
C PRO A 52 -15.42 -1.01 -5.07
N PHE A 53 -14.39 -1.81 -5.31
CA PHE A 53 -14.48 -3.28 -5.33
C PHE A 53 -14.03 -3.92 -4.01
N ARG A 54 -13.89 -3.14 -2.92
CA ARG A 54 -13.44 -3.66 -1.62
C ARG A 54 -14.38 -4.71 -1.01
N ASN A 55 -15.66 -4.69 -1.38
CA ASN A 55 -16.68 -5.58 -0.79
C ASN A 55 -16.49 -7.06 -1.17
N ASP A 56 -15.77 -7.33 -2.26
CA ASP A 56 -15.39 -8.69 -2.65
C ASP A 56 -14.31 -9.28 -1.75
N PHE A 57 -13.68 -8.44 -0.94
CA PHE A 57 -12.70 -8.85 0.04
C PHE A 57 -13.41 -9.05 1.39
N SER A 58 -13.20 -10.21 2.00
CA SER A 58 -13.66 -10.51 3.36
C SER A 58 -13.19 -9.40 4.31
N GLY A 59 -14.10 -8.56 4.80
CA GLY A 59 -13.85 -7.29 5.49
C GLY A 59 -13.13 -7.32 6.84
N LYS A 60 -12.18 -8.24 7.03
CA LYS A 60 -11.14 -8.19 8.07
C LYS A 60 -9.95 -7.39 7.56
N ASP A 61 -9.14 -6.88 8.48
CA ASP A 61 -7.89 -6.18 8.19
C ASP A 61 -7.09 -6.89 7.10
N THR A 62 -7.13 -6.30 5.91
CA THR A 62 -6.62 -6.89 4.69
C THR A 62 -5.13 -6.64 4.52
N GLY A 63 -4.56 -5.73 5.33
CA GLY A 63 -3.24 -5.19 5.07
C GLY A 63 -3.11 -4.66 3.65
N ILE A 64 -4.13 -4.02 3.08
CA ILE A 64 -4.00 -3.15 1.90
C ILE A 64 -4.45 -1.77 2.35
N ASP A 65 -3.61 -0.76 2.18
CA ASP A 65 -3.96 0.60 2.60
C ASP A 65 -4.43 1.45 1.41
N LEU A 66 -3.81 1.30 0.23
CA LEU A 66 -4.20 1.98 -1.00
C LEU A 66 -4.36 0.98 -2.15
N VAL A 67 -5.20 1.37 -3.11
CA VAL A 67 -5.28 0.71 -4.42
C VAL A 67 -5.03 1.75 -5.49
N ALA A 68 -4.17 1.43 -6.45
CA ALA A 68 -3.99 2.26 -7.64
C ALA A 68 -4.51 1.56 -8.89
N ARG A 69 -5.02 2.33 -9.84
CA ARG A 69 -5.31 1.89 -11.20
C ARG A 69 -4.30 2.52 -12.14
N THR A 70 -3.71 1.71 -13.02
CA THR A 70 -2.79 2.18 -14.06
C THR A 70 -3.56 2.71 -15.26
N THR A 71 -2.89 3.52 -16.08
CA THR A 71 -3.40 3.97 -17.38
C THR A 71 -3.66 2.82 -18.37
N ALA A 72 -3.04 1.65 -18.13
CA ALA A 72 -3.30 0.42 -18.88
C ALA A 72 -4.54 -0.36 -18.37
N GLY A 73 -5.15 0.06 -17.26
CA GLY A 73 -6.31 -0.57 -16.65
C GLY A 73 -6.00 -1.61 -15.58
N ASP A 74 -4.72 -1.83 -15.25
CA ASP A 74 -4.31 -2.76 -14.20
C ASP A 74 -4.52 -2.18 -12.80
N PHE A 75 -4.65 -3.05 -11.80
CA PHE A 75 -4.75 -2.65 -10.40
C PHE A 75 -3.49 -3.00 -9.61
N TRP A 76 -3.03 -2.08 -8.78
CA TRP A 76 -1.91 -2.28 -7.87
C TRP A 76 -2.40 -2.22 -6.43
N ALA A 77 -1.97 -3.19 -5.62
CA ALA A 77 -2.19 -3.19 -4.17
C ALA A 77 -1.01 -2.51 -3.48
N ILE A 78 -1.28 -1.59 -2.55
CA ILE A 78 -0.24 -0.80 -1.91
C ILE A 78 -0.38 -0.88 -0.39
N GLN A 79 0.72 -1.20 0.30
CA GLN A 79 0.83 -1.08 1.76
C GLN A 79 1.71 0.11 2.11
N CYS A 80 1.26 0.92 3.06
CA CYS A 80 1.94 2.08 3.61
C CYS A 80 2.25 1.86 5.09
N LYS A 81 3.52 1.90 5.50
CA LYS A 81 3.92 1.80 6.90
C LYS A 81 4.77 2.98 7.37
N CYS A 82 4.19 3.79 8.24
CA CYS A 82 4.88 4.89 8.93
C CYS A 82 5.59 4.41 10.21
N TYR A 83 6.65 3.63 10.03
CA TYR A 83 7.50 3.13 11.11
C TYR A 83 8.38 4.21 11.78
N ALA A 84 8.85 3.91 12.99
CA ALA A 84 10.02 4.56 13.56
C ALA A 84 11.30 4.08 12.85
N ALA A 85 12.39 4.85 12.94
CA ALA A 85 13.61 4.56 12.19
C ALA A 85 14.28 3.23 12.59
N ASP A 86 14.06 2.77 13.82
CA ASP A 86 14.57 1.53 14.41
C ASP A 86 13.60 0.35 14.30
N ALA A 87 12.38 0.57 13.80
CA ALA A 87 11.42 -0.50 13.65
C ALA A 87 11.75 -1.40 12.45
N TYR A 88 11.41 -2.68 12.60
CA TYR A 88 11.63 -3.73 11.62
C TYR A 88 10.31 -4.16 10.98
N ILE A 89 10.40 -4.56 9.71
CA ILE A 89 9.31 -5.21 9.00
C ILE A 89 9.52 -6.72 9.12
N ASP A 90 8.60 -7.36 9.84
CA ASP A 90 8.61 -8.80 10.07
C ASP A 90 7.73 -9.55 9.07
N LYS A 91 7.81 -10.88 9.10
CA LYS A 91 7.02 -11.74 8.21
C LYS A 91 5.52 -11.59 8.45
N ALA A 92 5.08 -11.45 9.70
CA ALA A 92 3.66 -11.37 10.04
C ALA A 92 3.01 -10.11 9.42
N GLY A 93 3.71 -8.97 9.43
CA GLY A 93 3.24 -7.75 8.78
C GLY A 93 3.09 -7.88 7.26
N VAL A 94 3.89 -8.74 6.63
CA VAL A 94 3.88 -8.96 5.17
C VAL A 94 2.84 -10.01 4.75
N ASP A 95 2.63 -11.05 5.55
CA ASP A 95 1.75 -12.18 5.20
C ASP A 95 0.31 -11.74 4.93
N SER A 96 -0.25 -10.81 5.72
CA SER A 96 -1.62 -10.32 5.52
C SER A 96 -1.77 -9.60 4.18
N PHE A 97 -0.82 -8.70 3.87
CA PHE A 97 -0.79 -7.98 2.60
C PHE A 97 -0.69 -8.93 1.41
N LEU A 98 0.24 -9.89 1.45
CA LEU A 98 0.40 -10.87 0.36
C LEU A 98 -0.85 -11.73 0.18
N SER A 99 -1.45 -12.20 1.28
CA SER A 99 -2.67 -13.01 1.23
C SER A 99 -3.82 -12.26 0.56
N THR A 100 -4.08 -11.02 0.98
CA THR A 100 -5.21 -10.25 0.43
C THR A 100 -4.94 -9.80 -1.00
N SER A 101 -3.75 -9.28 -1.30
CA SER A 101 -3.40 -8.84 -2.66
C SER A 101 -3.23 -9.99 -3.66
N SER A 102 -3.33 -11.26 -3.22
CA SER A 102 -3.43 -12.42 -4.11
C SER A 102 -4.87 -12.75 -4.52
N LYS A 103 -5.88 -12.13 -3.88
CA LYS A 103 -7.29 -12.41 -4.16
C LYS A 103 -7.75 -11.73 -5.45
N GLN A 104 -8.76 -12.33 -6.05
CA GLN A 104 -9.48 -11.76 -7.18
C GLN A 104 -10.69 -10.97 -6.69
N PHE A 105 -11.10 -9.98 -7.47
CA PHE A 105 -12.31 -9.17 -7.27
C PHE A 105 -13.00 -8.95 -8.62
N GLN A 106 -14.24 -8.47 -8.59
CA GLN A 106 -15.02 -8.21 -9.79
C GLN A 106 -15.21 -6.71 -9.99
N ASN A 107 -15.11 -6.26 -11.25
CA ASN A 107 -15.53 -4.91 -11.61
C ASN A 107 -17.06 -4.84 -11.80
N GLU A 108 -17.55 -3.65 -12.17
CA GLU A 108 -18.97 -3.41 -12.46
C GLU A 108 -19.53 -4.31 -13.58
N SER A 109 -18.68 -4.80 -14.48
CA SER A 109 -19.03 -5.72 -15.57
C SER A 109 -18.93 -7.20 -15.18
N LEU A 110 -18.72 -7.50 -13.89
CA LEU A 110 -18.55 -8.85 -13.32
C LEU A 110 -17.30 -9.59 -13.82
N GLU A 111 -16.36 -8.89 -14.45
CA GLU A 111 -15.10 -9.46 -14.90
C GLU A 111 -14.18 -9.71 -13.70
N LYS A 112 -13.60 -10.90 -13.63
CA LYS A 112 -12.63 -11.23 -12.58
C LYS A 112 -11.30 -10.58 -12.86
N LEU A 113 -10.87 -9.75 -11.93
CA LEU A 113 -9.62 -9.02 -11.94
C LEU A 113 -8.72 -9.49 -10.80
N SER A 114 -7.42 -9.35 -11.01
CA SER A 114 -6.38 -9.56 -10.01
C SER A 114 -5.53 -8.31 -9.91
N PHE A 115 -4.85 -8.11 -8.79
CA PHE A 115 -3.77 -7.14 -8.74
C PHE A 115 -2.61 -7.59 -9.65
N ALA A 116 -2.10 -6.68 -10.48
CA ALA A 116 -0.97 -6.93 -11.37
C ALA A 116 0.37 -6.64 -10.69
N HIS A 117 0.38 -5.79 -9.66
CA HIS A 117 1.58 -5.41 -8.93
C HIS A 117 1.27 -5.07 -7.46
N ARG A 118 2.27 -5.25 -6.61
CA ARG A 118 2.28 -4.85 -5.19
C ARG A 118 3.35 -3.80 -4.96
N LEU A 119 3.00 -2.75 -4.23
CA LEU A 119 3.96 -1.72 -3.82
C LEU A 119 3.96 -1.62 -2.28
N TRP A 120 5.14 -1.68 -1.68
CA TRP A 120 5.31 -1.51 -0.24
C TRP A 120 6.05 -0.22 0.06
N ILE A 121 5.37 0.74 0.64
CA ILE A 121 5.95 2.04 1.01
C ILE A 121 6.18 2.07 2.51
N ALA A 122 7.44 2.14 2.93
CA ALA A 122 7.80 2.24 4.34
C ALA A 122 8.82 3.35 4.59
N THR A 123 8.77 3.92 5.78
CA THR A 123 9.76 4.91 6.25
C THR A 123 11.01 4.28 6.87
N THR A 124 11.10 2.94 6.84
CA THR A 124 12.26 2.14 7.25
C THR A 124 12.59 1.15 6.13
N ASN A 125 13.87 0.80 6.02
CA ASN A 125 14.34 -0.27 5.13
C ASN A 125 14.89 -1.47 5.93
N ASN A 126 14.53 -1.57 7.21
CA ASN A 126 14.95 -2.67 8.09
C ASN A 126 13.99 -3.85 7.92
N TRP A 127 14.33 -4.75 7.01
CA TRP A 127 13.56 -5.97 6.76
C TRP A 127 14.19 -7.16 7.49
N SER A 128 13.38 -8.00 8.15
CA SER A 128 13.89 -9.28 8.63
C SER A 128 14.32 -10.16 7.45
N GLN A 129 15.19 -11.15 7.70
CA GLN A 129 15.62 -12.09 6.66
C GLN A 129 14.43 -12.88 6.12
N GLU A 130 13.50 -13.26 6.99
CA GLU A 130 12.28 -13.99 6.69
C GLU A 130 11.35 -13.14 5.83
N ALA A 131 11.11 -11.87 6.21
CA ALA A 131 10.31 -10.95 5.42
C ALA A 131 10.90 -10.77 4.02
N SER A 132 12.21 -10.54 3.93
CA SER A 132 12.90 -10.42 2.64
C SER A 132 12.77 -11.66 1.77
N LYS A 133 12.93 -12.87 2.36
CA LYS A 133 12.77 -14.14 1.64
C LYS A 133 11.36 -14.34 1.12
N VAL A 134 10.35 -14.00 1.93
CA VAL A 134 8.94 -14.15 1.54
C VAL A 134 8.58 -13.24 0.37
N LEU A 135 9.22 -12.08 0.24
CA LEU A 135 8.98 -11.17 -0.89
C LEU A 135 9.62 -11.61 -2.21
N LEU A 136 10.59 -12.53 -2.20
CA LEU A 136 11.25 -12.99 -3.42
C LEU A 136 10.30 -13.86 -4.28
N ASN A 137 10.36 -13.66 -5.60
CA ASN A 137 9.64 -14.46 -6.59
C ASN A 137 8.11 -14.54 -6.38
N GLN A 138 7.52 -13.50 -5.78
CA GLN A 138 6.07 -13.41 -5.61
C GLN A 138 5.36 -13.12 -6.94
N GLN A 139 4.14 -13.66 -7.07
CA GLN A 139 3.20 -13.30 -8.13
C GLN A 139 1.89 -12.80 -7.50
N PRO A 140 1.38 -11.62 -7.89
CA PRO A 140 2.06 -10.53 -8.61
C PRO A 140 3.38 -10.06 -7.96
N PRO A 141 4.30 -9.44 -8.73
CA PRO A 141 5.58 -8.95 -8.22
C PRO A 141 5.39 -7.86 -7.17
N ILE A 142 6.40 -7.68 -6.32
CA ILE A 142 6.44 -6.64 -5.29
C ILE A 142 7.63 -5.69 -5.47
N SER A 143 7.37 -4.40 -5.31
CA SER A 143 8.38 -3.33 -5.22
C SER A 143 8.30 -2.63 -3.88
N ARG A 144 9.40 -2.02 -3.44
CA ARG A 144 9.53 -1.29 -2.17
C ARG A 144 10.38 -0.05 -2.32
#